data_AF-A0AAW7HY05-F1
#
_entry.id   AF-A0AAW7HY05-F1
#
_cell.length_a   1.000
_cell.length_b   1.000
_cell.length_c   1.000
_cell.angle_alpha   90.00
_cell.angle_beta   90.00
_cell.angle_gamma   90.00
#
_symmetry.space_group_name_H-M   'P 1'
#
loop_
_entity.id
_entity.type
_entity.pdbx_description
1 polymer ?
#
loop_
_entity_poly.entity_id
_entity_poly.type
_entity_poly.pdbx_seq_one_letter_code
_entity_poly.pdbx_strand_id
1 'polypeptide(L)'
;MIDVASFKTGAETLATMLREGRDESACFECGRLLQLLTPLMSHFPGELQVRLVTLAKQLLQCQERHDWVGLCDYLEYELPHLLDEIELALV
;
A
#
# COMPACT_ATOMS: atom_id res chain seq x y z
N MET A 1 10.76 -14.55 -2.60
CA MET A 1 11.01 -13.51 -1.57
C MET A 1 10.31 -12.26 -2.07
N ILE A 2 9.44 -11.65 -1.25
CA ILE A 2 8.79 -10.39 -1.60
C ILE A 2 9.86 -9.28 -1.64
N ASP A 3 9.84 -8.41 -2.65
CA ASP A 3 10.75 -7.27 -2.74
C ASP A 3 10.16 -6.06 -2.00
N VAL A 4 10.27 -6.07 -0.66
CA VAL A 4 9.69 -5.04 0.20
C VAL A 4 10.23 -3.65 -0.10
N ALA A 5 11.52 -3.53 -0.43
CA ALA A 5 12.14 -2.25 -0.78
C ALA A 5 11.48 -1.58 -1.99
N SER A 6 11.18 -2.37 -3.04
CA SER A 6 10.46 -1.87 -4.21
C SER A 6 9.04 -1.43 -3.89
N PHE A 7 8.31 -2.16 -3.04
CA PHE A 7 6.97 -1.77 -2.63
C PHE A 7 6.96 -0.46 -1.82
N LYS A 8 7.93 -0.28 -0.90
CA LYS A 8 8.08 0.95 -0.12
C LYS A 8 8.41 2.15 -0.99
N THR A 9 9.38 1.99 -1.90
CA THR A 9 9.74 3.04 -2.88
C THR A 9 8.54 3.41 -3.75
N GLY A 10 7.74 2.42 -4.15
CA GLY A 10 6.49 2.64 -4.86
C GLY A 10 5.51 3.48 -4.05
N ALA A 11 5.30 3.15 -2.78
CA ALA A 11 4.40 3.88 -1.89
C ALA A 11 4.85 5.34 -1.66
N GLU A 12 6.14 5.58 -1.44
CA GLU A 12 6.72 6.93 -1.34
C GLU A 12 6.53 7.75 -2.62
N THR A 13 6.70 7.12 -3.78
CA THR A 13 6.47 7.77 -5.09
C THR A 13 5.01 8.19 -5.24
N LEU A 14 4.07 7.33 -4.84
CA LEU A 14 2.64 7.64 -4.87
C LEU A 14 2.28 8.81 -3.94
N ALA A 15 2.81 8.81 -2.71
CA ALA A 15 2.62 9.92 -1.77
C ALA A 15 3.17 11.24 -2.33
N THR A 16 4.34 11.19 -3.00
CA THR A 16 4.90 12.36 -3.68
C THR A 16 3.98 12.87 -4.79
N MET A 17 3.46 11.97 -5.65
CA MET A 17 2.53 12.33 -6.72
C MET A 17 1.24 12.98 -6.18
N LEU A 18 0.70 12.46 -5.08
CA LEU A 18 -0.48 13.05 -4.43
C LEU A 18 -0.22 14.47 -3.94
N ARG A 19 0.95 14.73 -3.33
CA ARG A 19 1.35 16.09 -2.91
C ARG A 19 1.59 17.05 -4.06
N GLU A 20 2.00 16.53 -5.22
CA GLU A 20 2.11 17.30 -6.47
C GLU A 20 0.75 17.59 -7.13
N GLY A 21 -0.35 17.04 -6.58
CA GLY A 21 -1.70 17.17 -7.16
C GLY A 21 -1.95 16.23 -8.35
N ARG A 22 -1.15 15.18 -8.51
CA ARG A 22 -1.31 14.16 -9.57
C ARG A 22 -2.18 13.00 -9.10
N ASP A 23 -3.34 13.31 -8.53
CA ASP A 23 -4.21 12.36 -7.83
C ASP A 23 -4.71 11.21 -8.72
N GLU A 24 -5.20 11.47 -9.93
CA GLU A 24 -5.71 10.44 -10.84
C GLU A 24 -4.64 9.39 -11.17
N SER A 25 -3.43 9.84 -11.52
CA SER A 25 -2.30 8.95 -11.81
C SER A 25 -1.87 8.18 -10.57
N ALA A 26 -1.84 8.83 -9.41
CA ALA A 26 -1.46 8.19 -8.14
C ALA A 26 -2.49 7.13 -7.73
N CYS A 27 -3.79 7.38 -7.90
CA CYS A 27 -4.84 6.41 -7.60
C CYS A 27 -4.73 5.16 -8.50
N PHE A 28 -4.51 5.35 -9.80
CA PHE A 28 -4.31 4.25 -10.75
C PHE A 28 -3.10 3.38 -10.36
N GLU A 29 -1.95 4.01 -10.11
CA GLU A 29 -0.72 3.28 -9.74
C GLU A 29 -0.82 2.67 -8.33
N CYS A 30 -1.55 3.28 -7.40
CA CYS A 30 -1.87 2.68 -6.10
C CYS A 30 -2.66 1.38 -6.26
N GLY A 31 -3.66 1.36 -7.14
CA GLY A 31 -4.40 0.14 -7.47
C GLY A 31 -3.50 -0.95 -8.06
N ARG A 32 -2.56 -0.57 -8.93
CA ARG A 32 -1.57 -1.48 -9.51
C ARG A 32 -0.61 -2.04 -8.45
N LEU A 33 -0.13 -1.23 -7.52
CA LEU A 33 0.71 -1.66 -6.40
C LEU A 33 0.00 -2.73 -5.57
N LEU A 34 -1.26 -2.52 -5.21
CA LEU A 34 -2.06 -3.50 -4.47
C LEU A 34 -2.29 -4.79 -5.27
N GLN A 35 -2.52 -4.71 -6.59
CA GLN A 35 -2.64 -5.89 -7.45
C GLN A 35 -1.37 -6.75 -7.47
N LEU A 36 -0.18 -6.14 -7.37
CA LEU A 36 1.09 -6.87 -7.27
C LEU A 36 1.25 -7.59 -5.92
N LEU A 37 0.64 -7.09 -4.85
CA LEU A 37 0.63 -7.75 -3.54
C LEU A 37 -0.36 -8.92 -3.47
N THR A 38 -1.48 -8.86 -4.18
CA THR A 38 -2.53 -9.90 -4.19
C THR A 38 -2.03 -11.34 -4.36
N PRO A 39 -1.20 -11.68 -5.38
CA PRO A 39 -0.75 -13.07 -5.54
C PRO A 39 0.16 -13.53 -4.39
N LEU A 40 0.86 -12.59 -3.74
CA LEU A 40 1.77 -12.89 -2.62
C LEU A 40 1.00 -13.18 -1.32
N MET A 41 -0.24 -12.72 -1.20
CA MET A 41 -1.06 -12.87 0.00
C MET A 41 -1.20 -14.31 0.49
N SER A 42 -1.25 -15.28 -0.42
CA SER A 42 -1.38 -16.70 -0.07
C SER A 42 -0.22 -17.22 0.77
N HIS A 43 0.93 -16.53 0.74
CA HIS A 43 2.12 -16.87 1.52
C HIS A 43 2.17 -16.17 2.89
N PHE A 44 1.33 -15.18 3.15
CA PHE A 44 1.37 -14.42 4.41
C PHE A 44 0.62 -15.16 5.53
N PRO A 45 1.01 -14.99 6.81
CA PRO A 45 0.19 -15.39 7.93
C PRO A 45 -1.23 -14.81 7.85
N GLY A 46 -2.24 -15.58 8.30
CA GLY A 46 -3.65 -15.18 8.18
C GLY A 46 -3.99 -13.81 8.78
N GLU A 47 -3.34 -13.44 9.90
CA GLU A 47 -3.48 -12.11 10.50
C GLU A 47 -2.98 -10.99 9.58
N LEU A 48 -1.81 -11.17 8.96
CA LEU A 48 -1.24 -10.19 8.03
C LEU A 48 -2.04 -10.10 6.73
N GLN A 49 -2.65 -11.20 6.27
CA GLN A 49 -3.60 -11.16 5.15
C GLN A 49 -4.81 -10.27 5.47
N VAL A 50 -5.41 -10.44 6.65
CA VAL A 50 -6.57 -9.63 7.07
C VAL A 50 -6.20 -8.16 7.22
N ARG A 51 -5.03 -7.86 7.79
CA ARG A 51 -4.52 -6.48 7.90
C ARG A 51 -4.29 -5.85 6.54
N LEU A 52 -3.72 -6.58 5.57
CA LEU A 52 -3.51 -6.08 4.22
C LEU A 52 -4.84 -5.79 3.50
N VAL A 53 -5.83 -6.68 3.61
CA VAL A 53 -7.17 -6.43 3.07
C VAL A 53 -7.81 -5.21 3.71
N THR A 54 -7.62 -5.04 5.02
CA THR A 54 -8.15 -3.88 5.75
C THR A 54 -7.51 -2.59 5.29
N LEU A 55 -6.18 -2.56 5.16
CA LEU A 55 -5.44 -1.41 4.64
C LEU A 55 -5.85 -1.07 3.20
N ALA A 56 -5.98 -2.07 2.32
CA ALA A 56 -6.44 -1.86 0.94
C ALA A 56 -7.83 -1.20 0.89
N LYS A 57 -8.74 -1.55 1.81
CA LYS A 57 -10.04 -0.88 1.94
C LYS A 57 -9.91 0.57 2.40
N GLN A 58 -9.01 0.87 3.34
CA GLN A 58 -8.79 2.25 3.79
C GLN A 58 -8.22 3.12 2.67
N LEU A 59 -7.23 2.61 1.93
CA LEU A 59 -6.68 3.28 0.75
C LEU A 59 -7.78 3.58 -0.28
N LEU A 60 -8.66 2.62 -0.58
CA LEU A 60 -9.79 2.82 -1.48
C LEU A 60 -10.79 3.87 -0.96
N GLN A 61 -11.12 3.84 0.34
CA GLN A 61 -12.01 4.82 0.96
C GLN A 61 -11.45 6.24 0.91
N CYS A 62 -10.13 6.41 1.09
CA CYS A 62 -9.48 7.69 0.89
C CYS A 62 -9.63 8.15 -0.57
N GLN A 63 -9.45 7.26 -1.54
CA GLN A 63 -9.63 7.58 -2.96
C GLN A 63 -11.06 8.02 -3.30
N GLU A 64 -12.07 7.26 -2.86
CA GLU A 64 -13.48 7.58 -3.12
C GLU A 64 -13.92 8.92 -2.49
N ARG A 65 -13.28 9.32 -1.39
CA ARG A 65 -13.54 10.57 -0.66
C ARG A 65 -12.66 11.74 -1.13
N HIS A 66 -11.76 11.52 -2.09
CA HIS A 66 -10.70 12.45 -2.47
C HIS A 66 -9.87 12.94 -1.27
N ASP A 67 -9.68 12.07 -0.28
CA ASP A 67 -8.90 12.33 0.93
C ASP A 67 -7.42 12.03 0.67
N TRP A 68 -6.78 12.91 -0.10
CA TRP A 68 -5.39 12.72 -0.56
C TRP A 68 -4.36 12.81 0.56
N VAL A 69 -4.65 13.57 1.62
CA VAL A 69 -3.80 13.65 2.80
C VAL A 69 -3.83 12.32 3.54
N GLY A 70 -5.03 11.79 3.83
CA GLY A 70 -5.15 10.47 4.46
C GLY A 70 -4.57 9.34 3.61
N LEU A 71 -4.70 9.43 2.28
CA LEU A 71 -4.08 8.47 1.37
C LEU A 71 -2.54 8.49 1.47
N CYS A 72 -1.93 9.68 1.59
CA CYS A 72 -0.48 9.81 1.79
C CYS A 72 -0.05 9.16 3.10
N ASP A 73 -0.76 9.42 4.21
CA ASP A 73 -0.42 8.88 5.52
C ASP A 73 -0.33 7.34 5.46
N TYR A 74 -1.36 6.70 4.90
CA TYR A 74 -1.37 5.24 4.72
C TYR A 74 -0.22 4.71 3.86
N LEU A 75 0.17 5.44 2.81
CA LEU A 75 1.24 5.04 1.90
C LEU A 75 2.63 5.20 2.54
N GLU A 76 2.80 6.15 3.46
CA GLU A 76 4.10 6.46 4.06
C GLU A 76 4.35 5.75 5.39
N TYR A 77 3.29 5.39 6.12
CA TYR A 77 3.44 4.83 7.46
C TYR A 77 2.85 3.42 7.56
N GLU A 78 1.55 3.26 7.32
CA GLU A 78 0.87 1.99 7.58
C GLU A 78 1.26 0.89 6.59
N LEU A 79 1.36 1.22 5.29
CA LEU A 79 1.77 0.25 4.27
C LEU A 79 3.22 -0.19 4.45
N PRO A 80 4.22 0.71 4.60
CA PRO A 80 5.59 0.31 4.85
C PRO A 80 5.76 -0.51 6.13
N HIS A 81 5.05 -0.16 7.20
CA HIS A 81 5.08 -0.91 8.46
C HIS A 81 4.53 -2.33 8.30
N LEU A 82 3.40 -2.48 7.59
CA LEU A 82 2.84 -3.81 7.32
C LEU A 82 3.78 -4.65 6.44
N LEU A 83 4.46 -4.05 5.47
CA LEU A 83 5.43 -4.74 4.63
C LEU A 83 6.64 -5.25 5.43
N ASP A 84 7.12 -4.48 6.42
CA ASP A 84 8.19 -4.93 7.33
C ASP A 84 7.77 -6.14 8.14
N GLU A 85 6.56 -6.14 8.69
CA GLU A 85 6.04 -7.29 9.43
C GLU A 85 5.89 -8.54 8.54
N ILE A 86 5.47 -8.36 7.28
CA ILE A 86 5.39 -9.44 6.30
C ILE A 86 6.78 -10.00 6.00
N GLU A 87 7.79 -9.15 5.80
CA GLU A 87 9.17 -9.59 5.56
C GLU A 87 9.68 -10.42 6.73
N LEU A 88 9.52 -9.93 7.96
CA LEU A 88 9.93 -10.61 9.18
C LEU A 88 9.23 -11.97 9.36
N ALA A 89 7.96 -12.08 8.97
CA ALA A 89 7.19 -13.32 9.11
C ALA A 89 7.51 -14.38 8.03
N LEU A 90 8.21 -13.99 6.95
CA LEU A 90 8.59 -14.87 5.84
C LEU A 90 10.05 -15.33 5.89
N VAL A 91 10.84 -14.82 6.85
CA VAL A 91 12.21 -15.24 7.17
C VAL A 91 12.20 -16.44 8.10
#